data_AF-A0A2E8XVS4-F1
#
_entry.id   AF-A0A2E8XVS4-F1
#
_cell.length_a   1.000
_cell.length_b   1.000
_cell.length_c   1.000
_cell.angle_alpha   90.00
_cell.angle_beta   90.00
_cell.angle_gamma   90.00
#
_symmetry.space_group_name_H-M   'P 1'
#
loop_
_entity.id
_entity.type
_entity.pdbx_description
1 polymer ?
#
loop_
_entity_poly.entity_id
_entity_poly.type
_entity_poly.pdbx_seq_one_letter_code
_entity_poly.pdbx_strand_id
1 'polypeptide(L)'
;MAEGLGRKILKNFNVSSAGTNPENVNINAIKSMMEIGIDISNYKSKKISIEKINNFDLVITLCGDAKDKCPIINSKKHIHWPIKDPSKFKGNHSQIMIGFSKVRDLIERKIIDLNENINFN
;
A
#
# COMPACT_ATOMS: atom_id res chain seq x y z
N MET A 1 1.56 -5.00 -1.46
CA MET A 1 2.85 -4.64 -0.81
C MET A 1 2.60 -3.87 0.48
N ALA A 2 2.02 -2.66 0.45
CA ALA A 2 1.81 -1.85 1.66
C ALA A 2 1.05 -2.55 2.80
N GLU A 3 -0.05 -3.27 2.53
CA GLU A 3 -0.75 -4.02 3.59
C GLU A 3 0.14 -5.11 4.23
N GLY A 4 0.93 -5.83 3.43
CA GLY A 4 1.83 -6.87 3.93
C GLY A 4 2.94 -6.30 4.82
N LEU A 5 3.61 -5.24 4.36
CA LEU A 5 4.63 -4.52 5.14
C LEU A 5 4.02 -3.90 6.41
N GLY A 6 2.86 -3.26 6.29
CA GLY A 6 2.16 -2.64 7.41
C GLY A 6 1.81 -3.65 8.50
N ARG A 7 1.27 -4.83 8.16
CA ARG A 7 1.02 -5.90 9.14
C ARG A 7 2.29 -6.47 9.78
N LYS A 8 3.42 -6.44 9.07
CA LYS A 8 4.70 -6.89 9.61
C LYS A 8 5.27 -5.87 10.61
N ILE A 9 5.21 -4.58 10.30
CA ILE A 9 5.90 -3.51 11.03
C ILE A 9 4.99 -2.86 12.10
N LEU A 10 3.74 -2.54 11.75
CA LEU A 10 2.79 -1.82 12.60
C LEU A 10 2.00 -2.78 13.49
N LYS A 11 2.69 -3.48 14.42
CA LYS A 11 2.09 -4.56 15.23
C LYS A 11 0.90 -4.15 16.10
N ASN A 12 0.83 -2.86 16.47
CA ASN A 12 -0.24 -2.32 17.30
C ASN A 12 -1.44 -1.81 16.47
N PHE A 13 -1.44 -2.01 15.16
CA PHE A 13 -2.45 -1.46 14.25
C PHE A 13 -3.14 -2.53 13.42
N ASN A 14 -4.44 -2.34 13.19
CA ASN A 14 -5.20 -3.13 12.23
C ASN A 14 -5.00 -2.55 10.83
N VAL A 15 -4.21 -3.23 9.99
CA VAL A 15 -3.88 -2.77 8.64
C VAL A 15 -4.71 -3.49 7.58
N SER A 16 -5.35 -2.72 6.70
CA SER A 16 -6.08 -3.21 5.52
C SER A 16 -5.81 -2.30 4.32
N SER A 17 -5.96 -2.84 3.11
CA SER A 17 -5.91 -2.07 1.85
C SER A 17 -7.20 -2.20 1.04
N ALA A 18 -7.41 -1.23 0.14
CA ALA A 18 -8.47 -1.22 -0.86
C ALA A 18 -8.01 -0.39 -2.08
N GLY A 19 -8.59 -0.66 -3.25
CA GLY A 19 -8.32 0.05 -4.50
C GLY A 19 -9.59 0.46 -5.25
N THR A 20 -9.46 1.40 -6.19
CA THR A 20 -10.57 1.85 -7.05
C THR A 20 -11.02 0.77 -8.02
N ASN A 21 -10.05 0.03 -8.57
CA ASN A 21 -10.27 -1.09 -9.49
C ASN A 21 -9.67 -2.37 -8.87
N PRO A 22 -10.47 -3.16 -8.13
CA PRO A 22 -9.98 -4.39 -7.53
C PRO A 22 -9.77 -5.47 -8.59
N GLU A 23 -8.53 -5.92 -8.73
CA GLU A 23 -8.12 -7.07 -9.53
C GLU A 23 -7.43 -8.12 -8.63
N ASN A 24 -6.98 -9.23 -9.22
CA ASN A 24 -6.09 -10.15 -8.52
C ASN A 24 -4.79 -9.44 -8.13
N VAL A 25 -4.17 -9.91 -7.03
CA VAL A 25 -2.87 -9.38 -6.60
C VAL A 25 -1.85 -9.59 -7.71
N ASN A 26 -1.14 -8.53 -8.08
CA ASN A 26 -0.15 -8.59 -9.14
C ASN A 26 0.95 -9.62 -8.80
N ILE A 27 1.22 -10.55 -9.72
CA ILE A 27 2.18 -11.64 -9.51
C ILE A 27 3.61 -11.16 -9.24
N ASN A 28 4.01 -10.03 -9.82
CA ASN A 28 5.32 -9.43 -9.56
C ASN A 28 5.38 -8.79 -8.17
N ALA A 29 4.25 -8.29 -7.65
CA ALA A 29 4.16 -7.85 -6.26
C ALA A 29 4.27 -9.03 -5.29
N ILE A 30 3.65 -10.18 -5.61
CA ILE A 30 3.79 -11.41 -4.81
C ILE A 30 5.26 -11.84 -4.77
N LYS A 31 5.91 -11.96 -5.94
CA LYS A 31 7.32 -12.34 -6.05
C LYS A 31 8.23 -11.39 -5.26
N SER A 32 8.07 -10.08 -5.44
CA SER A 32 8.88 -9.08 -4.74
C SER A 32 8.67 -9.13 -3.22
N MET A 33 7.45 -9.41 -2.74
CA MET A 33 7.22 -9.57 -1.29
C MET A 33 7.77 -10.89 -0.74
N MET A 34 7.70 -11.98 -1.52
CA MET A 34 8.29 -13.27 -1.16
C MET A 34 9.81 -13.19 -0.99
N GLU A 35 10.52 -12.35 -1.76
CA GLU A 35 11.97 -12.11 -1.61
C GLU A 35 12.36 -11.67 -0.19
N ILE A 36 11.47 -10.98 0.53
CA ILE A 36 11.69 -10.53 1.92
C ILE A 36 10.93 -11.36 2.96
N GLY A 37 10.48 -12.56 2.56
CA GLY A 37 9.78 -13.51 3.42
C GLY A 37 8.35 -13.10 3.80
N ILE A 38 7.68 -12.27 2.98
CA ILE A 38 6.28 -11.88 3.21
C ILE A 38 5.41 -12.45 2.09
N ASP A 39 4.60 -13.45 2.41
CA ASP A 39 3.64 -13.99 1.44
C ASP A 39 2.36 -13.16 1.41
N ILE A 40 2.03 -12.63 0.23
CA ILE A 40 0.77 -11.92 -0.05
C ILE A 40 -0.08 -12.61 -1.13
N SER A 41 0.22 -13.86 -1.47
CA SER A 41 -0.48 -14.64 -2.51
C SER A 41 -1.98 -14.81 -2.21
N ASN A 42 -2.32 -14.97 -0.94
CA ASN A 42 -3.70 -15.14 -0.46
C ASN A 42 -4.44 -13.81 -0.23
N TYR A 43 -3.80 -12.66 -0.48
CA TYR A 43 -4.44 -11.37 -0.29
C TYR A 43 -5.46 -11.14 -1.41
N LYS A 44 -6.49 -10.33 -1.14
CA LYS A 44 -7.52 -9.97 -2.11
C LYS A 44 -7.59 -8.47 -2.25
N SER A 45 -7.63 -7.97 -3.48
CA SER A 45 -7.92 -6.56 -3.71
C SER A 45 -9.39 -6.28 -3.40
N LYS A 46 -9.63 -5.36 -2.47
CA LYS A 46 -10.97 -4.95 -2.05
C LYS A 46 -11.33 -3.66 -2.75
N LYS A 47 -12.59 -3.52 -3.19
CA LYS A 47 -13.08 -2.24 -3.71
C LYS A 47 -13.10 -1.20 -2.57
N ILE A 48 -12.69 0.02 -2.89
CA ILE A 48 -12.86 1.16 -1.98
C ILE A 48 -14.35 1.34 -1.65
N SER A 49 -14.65 1.54 -0.37
CA SER A 49 -15.96 1.93 0.16
C SER A 49 -15.74 3.12 1.09
N ILE A 50 -16.40 4.25 0.80
CA ILE A 50 -16.28 5.50 1.56
C ILE A 50 -16.68 5.28 3.02
N GLU A 51 -17.77 4.55 3.25
CA GLU A 51 -18.24 4.19 4.59
C GLU A 51 -17.17 3.44 5.39
N LYS A 52 -16.47 2.50 4.75
CA LYS A 52 -15.37 1.78 5.40
C LYS A 52 -14.18 2.68 5.67
N ILE A 53 -13.82 3.57 4.73
CA ILE A 53 -12.70 4.50 4.87
C ILE A 53 -12.91 5.42 6.08
N ASN A 54 -14.14 5.90 6.31
CA ASN A 54 -14.46 6.78 7.43
C ASN A 54 -14.28 6.12 8.81
N ASN A 55 -14.24 4.79 8.88
CA ASN A 55 -14.00 4.05 10.13
C ASN A 55 -12.50 3.87 10.46
N PHE A 56 -11.59 4.33 9.61
CA PHE A 56 -10.15 4.27 9.89
C PHE A 56 -9.66 5.55 10.57
N ASP A 57 -8.81 5.42 11.59
CA ASP A 57 -8.16 6.57 12.24
C ASP A 57 -7.12 7.23 11.32
N LEU A 58 -6.51 6.46 10.42
CA LEU A 58 -5.52 6.92 9.45
C LEU A 58 -5.76 6.28 8.08
N VAL A 59 -5.85 7.12 7.05
CA VAL A 59 -5.91 6.69 5.66
C VAL A 59 -4.64 7.13 4.93
N ILE A 60 -4.04 6.23 4.16
CA ILE A 60 -2.84 6.51 3.36
C ILE A 60 -3.12 6.25 1.89
N THR A 61 -2.98 7.27 1.05
CA THR A 61 -3.08 7.13 -0.42
C THR A 61 -1.68 7.02 -1.05
N LEU A 62 -1.48 6.03 -1.92
CA LEU A 62 -0.16 5.71 -2.48
C LEU A 62 0.09 6.24 -3.90
N CYS A 63 -0.94 6.54 -4.69
CA CYS A 63 -0.77 7.06 -6.05
C CYS A 63 -1.69 8.27 -6.30
N GLY A 64 -1.30 9.12 -7.25
CA GLY A 64 -2.05 10.34 -7.60
C GLY A 64 -3.49 10.05 -8.05
N ASP A 65 -3.71 8.97 -8.83
CA ASP A 65 -5.04 8.54 -9.26
C ASP A 65 -5.99 8.26 -8.07
N ALA A 66 -5.45 7.86 -6.92
CA ALA A 66 -6.23 7.63 -5.70
C ALA A 66 -6.51 8.93 -4.94
N LYS A 67 -5.63 9.94 -5.02
CA LYS A 67 -5.87 11.25 -4.39
C LYS A 67 -7.00 12.00 -5.09
N ASP A 68 -7.02 11.99 -6.42
CA ASP A 68 -7.96 12.78 -7.23
C ASP A 68 -9.35 12.12 -7.34
N LYS A 69 -9.44 10.80 -7.11
CA LYS A 69 -10.70 10.03 -7.16
C LYS A 69 -11.28 9.70 -5.79
N CYS A 70 -10.58 10.01 -4.70
CA CYS A 70 -11.10 9.78 -3.37
C CYS A 70 -12.10 10.91 -3.03
N PRO A 71 -13.39 10.58 -2.83
CA PRO A 71 -14.35 11.51 -2.24
C PRO A 71 -13.83 11.97 -0.89
N ILE A 72 -14.22 13.16 -0.44
CA ILE A 72 -13.83 13.78 0.83
C ILE A 72 -13.68 12.72 1.93
N ILE A 73 -12.42 12.44 2.29
CA ILE A 73 -12.08 11.45 3.31
C ILE A 73 -12.29 12.13 4.66
N ASN A 74 -13.32 11.71 5.41
CA ASN A 74 -13.59 12.19 6.77
C ASN A 74 -12.81 11.41 7.85
N SER A 75 -11.81 10.60 7.46
CA SER A 75 -10.94 9.94 8.44
C SER A 75 -10.20 10.97 9.29
N LYS A 76 -9.97 10.67 10.57
CA LYS A 76 -9.32 11.58 11.52
C LYS A 76 -7.96 12.11 11.02
N LYS A 77 -7.20 11.30 10.28
CA LYS A 77 -5.93 11.69 9.64
C LYS A 77 -5.81 11.10 8.25
N HIS A 78 -5.30 11.89 7.30
CA HIS A 78 -5.03 11.47 5.93
C HIS A 78 -3.60 11.83 5.52
N ILE A 79 -2.86 10.85 4.98
CA ILE A 79 -1.50 11.02 4.47
C ILE A 79 -1.45 10.61 3.00
N HIS A 80 -0.75 11.40 2.19
CA HIS A 80 -0.46 11.03 0.81
C HIS A 80 1.02 10.71 0.62
N TRP A 81 1.31 9.50 0.14
CA TRP A 81 2.64 9.11 -0.31
C TRP A 81 2.63 9.04 -1.84
N PRO A 82 3.33 9.93 -2.56
CA PRO A 82 3.35 9.92 -4.02
C PRO A 82 4.29 8.82 -4.52
N ILE A 83 3.79 7.59 -4.62
CA ILE A 83 4.55 6.41 -5.04
C ILE A 83 4.10 6.02 -6.46
N LYS A 84 5.08 5.81 -7.33
CA LYS A 84 4.80 5.35 -8.70
C LYS A 84 4.25 3.92 -8.67
N ASP A 85 3.22 3.67 -9.46
CA ASP A 85 2.64 2.34 -9.61
C ASP A 85 3.59 1.45 -10.44
N PRO A 86 4.18 0.40 -9.85
CA PRO A 86 5.15 -0.45 -10.54
C PRO A 86 4.51 -1.30 -11.64
N SER A 87 3.17 -1.48 -11.65
CA SER A 87 2.48 -2.19 -12.74
C SER A 87 2.55 -1.42 -14.07
N LYS A 88 2.79 -0.10 -14.02
CA LYS A 88 2.93 0.76 -15.19
C LYS A 88 4.36 0.79 -15.74
N PHE A 89 5.34 0.17 -15.07
CA PHE A 89 6.73 0.15 -15.54
C PHE A 89 6.87 -0.68 -16.83
N LYS A 90 7.79 -0.23 -17.70
CA LYS A 90 8.08 -0.85 -18.99
C LYS A 90 9.54 -1.30 -19.04
N GLY A 91 9.82 -2.37 -19.76
CA GLY A 91 11.14 -2.96 -19.88
C GLY A 91 11.07 -4.49 -19.90
N ASN A 92 12.23 -5.13 -19.83
CA ASN A 92 12.31 -6.58 -19.69
C ASN A 92 11.91 -7.03 -18.26
N HIS A 93 11.75 -8.34 -18.07
CA HIS A 93 11.31 -8.90 -16.79
C HIS A 93 12.18 -8.46 -15.60
N SER A 94 13.51 -8.47 -15.77
CA SER A 94 14.45 -8.07 -14.72
C SER A 94 14.30 -6.59 -14.35
N GLN A 95 14.19 -5.71 -15.35
CA GLN A 95 13.97 -4.27 -15.13
C GLN A 95 12.65 -4.00 -14.39
N ILE A 96 11.58 -4.73 -14.75
CA ILE A 96 10.28 -4.63 -14.09
C ILE A 96 10.42 -5.08 -12.62
N MET A 97 11.03 -6.23 -12.36
CA MET A 97 11.22 -6.76 -11.01
C MET A 97 12.06 -5.81 -10.13
N ILE A 98 13.14 -5.24 -10.66
CA ILE A 98 13.92 -4.18 -9.97
C ILE A 98 13.01 -3.00 -9.59
N GLY A 99 12.11 -2.61 -10.47
CA GLY A 99 11.13 -1.57 -10.19
C GLY A 99 10.16 -1.93 -9.05
N PHE A 100 9.65 -3.17 -9.03
CA PHE A 100 8.81 -3.65 -7.93
C PHE A 100 9.56 -3.64 -6.59
N SER A 101 10.79 -4.14 -6.56
CA SER A 101 11.62 -4.16 -5.34
C SER A 101 11.95 -2.74 -4.84
N LYS A 102 12.29 -1.81 -5.75
CA LYS A 102 12.47 -0.39 -5.37
C LYS A 102 11.21 0.24 -4.76
N VAL A 103 10.04 -0.07 -5.30
CA VAL A 103 8.76 0.42 -4.76
C VAL A 103 8.45 -0.23 -3.40
N ARG A 104 8.67 -1.54 -3.26
CA ARG A 104 8.55 -2.26 -1.98
C ARG A 104 9.41 -1.61 -0.90
N ASP A 105 10.69 -1.40 -1.18
CA ASP A 105 11.65 -0.86 -0.21
C ASP A 105 11.32 0.59 0.16
N LEU A 106 10.83 1.39 -0.81
CA LEU A 106 10.32 2.73 -0.53
C LEU A 106 9.10 2.72 0.39
N ILE A 107 8.14 1.81 0.16
CA ILE A 107 6.96 1.65 1.03
C ILE A 107 7.40 1.21 2.43
N GLU A 108 8.34 0.27 2.53
CA GLU A 108 8.86 -0.22 3.80
C GLU A 108 9.47 0.91 4.62
N ARG A 109 10.39 1.68 4.04
CA ARG A 109 10.98 2.86 4.71
C ARG A 109 9.92 3.84 5.19
N LYS A 110 8.93 4.16 4.35
CA LYS A 110 7.84 5.07 4.74
C LYS A 110 6.98 4.54 5.89
N ILE A 111 6.79 3.22 5.98
CA ILE A 111 6.06 2.60 7.10
C ILE A 111 6.89 2.60 8.37
N ILE A 112 8.22 2.39 8.28
CA ILE A 112 9.14 2.51 9.41
C ILE A 112 9.12 3.95 9.95
N ASP A 113 9.33 4.93 9.07
CA ASP A 113 9.27 6.35 9.42
C ASP A 113 7.91 6.69 10.07
N LEU A 114 6.82 6.16 9.51
CA LEU A 114 5.49 6.33 10.08
C LEU A 114 5.41 5.74 11.50
N ASN A 115 5.86 4.50 11.71
CA ASN A 115 5.79 3.81 13.00
C ASN A 115 6.53 4.57 14.12
N GLU A 116 7.65 5.21 13.79
CA GLU A 116 8.44 6.01 14.73
C GLU A 116 7.78 7.34 15.10
N ASN A 117 6.93 7.87 14.21
CA ASN A 117 6.36 9.22 14.33
C ASN A 117 4.83 9.22 14.56
N ILE A 118 4.21 8.04 14.68
CA ILE A 118 2.76 7.94 14.83
C ILE A 118 2.35 8.26 16.27
N ASN A 119 1.85 9.47 16.49
CA ASN A 119 1.22 9.87 17.75
C ASN A 119 -0.30 9.90 17.57
N PHE A 120 -0.98 8.88 18.12
CA PHE A 120 -2.42 8.93 18.36
C PHE A 120 -2.63 9.40 19.80
N ASN A 121 -2.66 10.73 19.97
CA ASN A 121 -3.20 11.34 21.18
C ASN A 121 -4.72 11.19 21.19
#